data_AF-A0A9P4QZD0-F1
#
_entry.id   AF-A0A9P4QZD0-F1
#
_cell.length_a   1.000
_cell.length_b   1.000
_cell.length_c   1.000
_cell.angle_alpha   90.00
_cell.angle_beta   90.00
_cell.angle_gamma   90.00
#
_symmetry.space_group_name_H-M   'P 1'
#
loop_
_entity.id
_entity.type
_entity.pdbx_description
1 polymer ?
#
loop_
_entity_poly.entity_id
_entity_poly.type
_entity_poly.pdbx_seq_one_letter_code
_entity_poly.pdbx_strand_id
1 'polypeptide(L)' 'NTAADLLPYCATDRILSQQQVIALSDVVGSIAELGLLALGATVDEEPRRVLEGAVGPEVAASIIEFFREE' A
#
# COMPACT_ATOMS: atom_id res chain seq x y z
N ASN A 1 7.24 16.75 1.16
CA ASN A 1 6.98 15.36 1.61
C ASN A 1 6.33 14.65 0.44
N THR A 2 7.13 14.26 -0.56
CA THR A 2 6.66 13.91 -1.92
C THR A 2 5.94 12.56 -1.97
N ALA A 3 6.14 11.70 -0.97
CA ALA A 3 5.45 10.40 -0.89
C ALA A 3 3.94 10.57 -0.64
N ALA A 4 3.55 11.48 0.25
CA ALA A 4 2.13 11.75 0.55
C ALA A 4 1.33 12.25 -0.66
N ASP A 5 2.00 12.87 -1.63
CA ASP A 5 1.36 13.37 -2.85
C ASP A 5 1.07 12.25 -3.87
N LEU A 6 1.81 11.14 -3.80
CA LEU A 6 1.73 10.03 -4.75
C LEU A 6 1.06 8.78 -4.18
N LEU A 7 1.13 8.56 -2.86
CA LEU A 7 0.45 7.47 -2.15
C LEU A 7 -1.04 7.32 -2.51
N PRO A 8 -1.83 8.40 -2.71
CA PRO A 8 -3.24 8.25 -3.11
C PRO A 8 -3.47 7.45 -4.38
N TYR A 9 -2.46 7.33 -5.25
CA TYR A 9 -2.54 6.71 -6.57
C TYR A 9 -1.90 5.31 -6.64
N CYS A 10 -1.39 4.78 -5.53
CA CYS A 10 -0.76 3.47 -5.47
C CYS A 10 -1.76 2.30 -5.34
N ALA A 11 -2.89 2.36 -6.03
CA ALA A 11 -3.95 1.35 -6.02
C ALA A 11 -4.63 1.27 -7.40
N THR A 12 -5.01 0.07 -7.84
CA THR A 12 -5.44 -0.19 -9.22
C THR A 12 -6.82 0.38 -9.56
N ASP A 13 -7.78 0.34 -8.62
CA ASP A 13 -9.20 0.60 -8.89
C ASP A 13 -9.77 1.83 -8.16
N ARG A 14 -8.96 2.52 -7.35
CA ARG A 14 -9.41 3.60 -6.47
C ARG A 14 -8.30 4.58 -6.10
N ILE A 15 -8.72 5.79 -5.74
CA ILE A 15 -7.85 6.74 -5.04
C ILE A 15 -7.98 6.46 -3.54
N LEU A 16 -6.84 6.36 -2.85
CA LEU A 16 -6.85 6.15 -1.40
C LEU A 16 -7.40 7.40 -0.69
N SER A 17 -8.25 7.16 0.31
CA SER A 17 -8.73 8.23 1.18
C SER A 17 -7.58 8.81 2.01
N GLN A 18 -7.75 10.04 2.49
CA GLN A 18 -6.76 10.67 3.36
C GLN A 18 -6.44 9.82 4.61
N GLN A 19 -7.43 9.14 5.18
CA GLN A 19 -7.23 8.25 6.32
C GLN A 19 -6.34 7.05 5.97
N GLN A 20 -6.53 6.44 4.80
CA GLN A 20 -5.70 5.33 4.32
C GLN A 20 -4.28 5.78 3.99
N VAL A 21 -4.12 6.97 3.42
CA VAL A 21 -2.79 7.55 3.13
C VAL A 21 -2.02 7.81 4.42
N ILE A 22 -2.69 8.33 5.46
CA ILE A 22 -2.08 8.51 6.79
C ILE A 22 -1.69 7.15 7.38
N ALA A 23 -2.61 6.18 7.39
CA ALA A 23 -2.35 4.85 7.93
C ALA A 23 -1.19 4.13 7.20
N LEU A 24 -1.08 4.29 5.88
CA LEU A 24 0.08 3.78 5.12
C LEU A 24 1.37 4.50 5.52
N SER A 25 1.33 5.83 5.65
CA SER A 25 2.51 6.62 6.02
C SER A 25 3.06 6.29 7.41
N ASP A 26 2.22 5.75 8.30
CA ASP A 26 2.64 5.24 9.62
C ASP A 26 3.38 3.89 9.53
N VAL A 27 3.20 3.15 8.43
CA VAL A 27 3.79 1.81 8.20
C VAL A 27 4.97 1.85 7.24
N VAL A 28 4.92 2.74 6.24
CA VAL A 28 5.96 2.88 5.22
C VAL A 28 6.44 4.33 5.16
N GLY A 29 7.75 4.54 5.21
CA GLY A 29 8.39 5.85 5.13
C GLY A 29 8.56 6.36 3.70
N SER A 30 8.35 5.50 2.70
CA SER A 30 8.46 5.86 1.28
C SER A 30 7.65 4.95 0.36
N ILE A 31 7.45 5.39 -0.89
CA ILE A 31 6.81 4.58 -1.94
C ILE A 31 7.65 3.33 -2.26
N ALA A 32 8.98 3.43 -2.20
CA ALA A 32 9.85 2.28 -2.43
C ALA A 32 9.65 1.20 -1.35
N GLU A 33 9.50 1.61 -0.08
CA GLU A 33 9.15 0.69 1.01
C GLU A 33 7.76 0.09 0.81
N LEU A 34 6.78 0.89 0.36
CA LEU A 34 5.46 0.38 0.01
C LEU A 34 5.51 -0.66 -1.11
N GLY A 35 6.30 -0.43 -2.16
CA GLY A 35 6.49 -1.37 -3.26
C GLY A 35 7.13 -2.68 -2.77
N LEU A 36 8.17 -2.61 -1.94
CA LEU A 36 8.78 -3.80 -1.35
C LEU A 36 7.80 -4.58 -0.46
N LEU A 37 7.00 -3.88 0.34
CA LEU A 37 5.99 -4.49 1.20
C LEU A 37 4.88 -5.15 0.38
N ALA A 38 4.41 -4.48 -0.68
CA ALA A 38 3.39 -4.98 -1.59
C ALA A 38 3.87 -6.21 -2.38
N LEU A 39 5.09 -6.17 -2.91
CA LEU A 39 5.71 -7.31 -3.58
C LEU A 39 5.93 -8.48 -2.61
N GLY A 40 6.39 -8.21 -1.38
CA GLY A 40 6.49 -9.22 -0.33
C GLY A 40 5.14 -9.87 0.00
N ALA A 41 4.05 -9.10 -0.02
CA ALA A 41 2.71 -9.61 0.25
C ALA A 41 2.18 -10.57 -0.85
N THR A 42 2.78 -10.57 -2.04
CA THR A 42 2.48 -11.55 -3.10
C THR A 42 3.01 -12.95 -2.78
N VAL A 43 4.06 -13.05 -1.96
CA VAL A 43 4.75 -14.31 -1.64
C VAL A 43 4.53 -14.75 -0.20
N ASP A 44 4.41 -13.79 0.73
CA ASP A 44 4.34 -14.04 2.17
C ASP A 44 3.07 -13.46 2.80
N GLU A 45 2.58 -14.13 3.85
CA GLU A 45 1.37 -13.70 4.57
C GLU A 45 1.64 -12.54 5.55
N GLU A 46 2.86 -12.44 6.10
CA GLU A 46 3.21 -11.39 7.06
C GLU A 46 3.16 -9.97 6.45
N PRO A 47 3.81 -9.68 5.30
CA PRO A 47 3.68 -8.38 4.65
C PRO A 47 2.24 -8.04 4.26
N ARG A 48 1.46 -9.07 3.88
CA ARG A 48 0.04 -8.92 3.57
C ARG A 48 -0.73 -8.47 4.79
N ARG A 49 -0.59 -9.16 5.93
CA ARG A 49 -1.25 -8.79 7.19
C ARG A 49 -0.91 -7.37 7.65
N VAL A 50 0.33 -6.92 7.43
CA VAL A 50 0.73 -5.53 7.71
C VAL A 50 -0.07 -4.54 6.87
N LEU A 51 -0.19 -4.77 5.55
CA LEU A 51 -1.00 -3.93 4.67
C LEU A 51 -2.49 -3.98 5.03
N GLU A 52 -3.04 -5.18 5.24
CA GLU A 52 -4.45 -5.35 5.62
C GLU A 52 -4.76 -4.67 6.95
N GLY A 53 -3.84 -4.71 7.91
CA GLY A 53 -3.96 -4.01 9.19
C GLY A 53 -3.96 -2.49 9.07
N ALA A 54 -3.25 -1.94 8.07
CA ALA A 54 -3.17 -0.51 7.84
C ALA A 54 -4.40 0.05 7.11
N VAL A 55 -4.85 -0.61 6.04
CA VAL A 55 -5.85 -0.05 5.11
C VAL A 55 -7.09 -0.90 4.90
N GLY A 56 -7.14 -2.09 5.50
CA GLY A 56 -8.17 -3.09 5.29
C GLY A 56 -7.88 -4.01 4.09
N PRO A 57 -8.48 -5.21 4.06
CA PRO A 57 -8.13 -6.27 3.12
C PRO A 57 -8.40 -5.92 1.66
N GLU A 58 -9.51 -5.25 1.36
CA GLU A 58 -9.85 -4.85 0.00
C GLU A 58 -8.84 -3.85 -0.58
N VAL A 59 -8.42 -2.88 0.23
CA VAL A 59 -7.50 -1.83 -0.21
C VAL A 59 -6.08 -2.38 -0.29
N ALA A 60 -5.68 -3.24 0.66
CA ALA A 60 -4.42 -3.95 0.60
C ALA A 60 -4.30 -4.76 -0.69
N ALA A 61 -5.36 -5.50 -1.09
CA ALA A 61 -5.37 -6.25 -2.33
C ALA A 61 -5.18 -5.36 -3.57
N SER A 62 -5.86 -4.20 -3.62
CA SER A 62 -5.72 -3.23 -4.72
C SER A 62 -4.32 -2.61 -4.80
N ILE A 63 -3.67 -2.34 -3.66
CA ILE A 63 -2.28 -1.88 -3.60
C ILE A 63 -1.31 -2.97 -4.06
N ILE A 64 -1.50 -4.21 -3.61
CA ILE A 64 -0.65 -5.35 -4.00
C ILE A 64 -0.74 -5.59 -5.50
N GLU A 65 -1.93 -5.50 -6.07
CA GLU A 65 -2.14 -5.61 -7.51
C GLU A 65 -1.42 -4.50 -8.28
N PHE A 66 -1.53 -3.25 -7.84
CA PHE A 66 -0.86 -2.10 -8.45
C PHE A 66 0.65 -2.33 -8.61
N PHE A 67 1.34 -2.72 -7.53
CA PHE A 67 2.79 -2.94 -7.56
C PHE A 67 3.22 -4.27 -8.18
N ARG A 68 2.29 -5.20 -8.42
CA ARG A 68 2.59 -6.46 -9.13
C ARG A 68 2.63 -6.25 -10.65
N GLU A 69 1.87 -5.28 -11.15
CA GLU A 69 1.73 -5.00 -12.59
C GLU A 69 2.74 -3.96 -13.13
N GLU A 70 3.38 -3.19 -12.24
CA GLU A 70 4.54 -2.33 -12.55
C GLU A 70 5.87 -3.09 -12.58
#